data_AF-A0A3P1YEJ1-F1
#
_entry.id   AF-A0A3P1YEJ1-F1
#
_cell.length_a   1.000
_cell.length_b   1.000
_cell.length_c   1.000
_cell.angle_alpha   90.00
_cell.angle_beta   90.00
_cell.angle_gamma   90.00
#
_symmetry.space_group_name_H-M   'P 1'
#
loop_
_entity.id
_entity.type
_entity.pdbx_description
1 polymer ?
#
loop_
_entity_poly.entity_id
_entity_poly.type
_entity_poly.pdbx_seq_one_letter_code
_entity_poly.pdbx_strand_id
1 'polypeptide(L)'
;MNCFNNNFSKAALNRLYCSLPDRTSTTEGKIRPAYDATDAGHADVLASSGSIATGKNWKVQYYSGGSDIPTTGTRACGPDFAVTPETVDITFAGETKPLTVTASEAWTARCDAPWITLSAASGTGDGTITVTAPA
;
A
#
# COMPACT_ATOMS: atom_id res chain seq x y z
N MET A 1 -4.37 19.81 12.12
CA MET A 1 -5.50 18.94 12.43
C MET A 1 -5.16 18.10 13.65
N ASN A 2 -6.01 18.19 14.66
CA ASN A 2 -5.87 17.45 15.92
C ASN A 2 -6.89 16.31 15.89
N CYS A 3 -6.43 15.08 15.89
CA CYS A 3 -7.29 13.89 15.87
C CYS A 3 -6.86 12.84 16.91
N PHE A 4 -6.06 13.24 17.89
CA PHE A 4 -5.71 12.45 19.06
C PHE A 4 -6.94 12.18 19.94
N ASN A 5 -6.87 11.18 20.82
CA ASN A 5 -8.02 10.61 21.56
C ASN A 5 -9.07 9.90 20.68
N ASN A 6 -8.72 9.56 19.45
CA ASN A 6 -9.48 8.60 18.66
C ASN A 6 -8.79 7.24 18.77
N ASN A 7 -9.53 6.19 19.08
CA ASN A 7 -9.01 4.83 19.03
C ASN A 7 -8.99 4.33 17.58
N PHE A 8 -8.17 4.97 16.73
CA PHE A 8 -8.10 4.63 15.32
C PHE A 8 -7.40 3.31 15.09
N SER A 9 -7.96 2.48 14.22
CA SER A 9 -7.22 1.35 13.65
C SER A 9 -6.23 1.82 12.58
N LYS A 10 -5.19 1.02 12.32
CA LYS A 10 -4.25 1.21 11.19
C LYS A 10 -4.98 1.49 9.87
N ALA A 11 -6.04 0.75 9.57
CA ALA A 11 -6.81 0.89 8.34
C ALA A 11 -7.58 2.23 8.28
N ALA A 12 -8.10 2.71 9.41
CA ALA A 12 -8.75 4.01 9.48
C ALA A 12 -7.76 5.16 9.27
N LEU A 13 -6.57 5.09 9.90
CA LEU A 13 -5.51 6.08 9.71
C LEU A 13 -5.04 6.15 8.26
N ASN A 14 -4.80 5.00 7.63
CA ASN A 14 -4.36 4.99 6.24
C ASN A 14 -5.41 5.59 5.31
N ARG A 15 -6.71 5.34 5.54
CA ARG A 15 -7.80 5.99 4.79
C ARG A 15 -7.82 7.50 5.02
N LEU A 16 -7.61 7.95 6.25
CA LEU A 16 -7.50 9.37 6.57
C LEU A 16 -6.32 10.03 5.86
N TYR A 17 -5.13 9.41 5.89
CA TYR A 17 -3.97 9.93 5.16
C TYR A 17 -4.24 10.01 3.65
N CYS A 18 -4.99 9.04 3.10
CA CYS A 18 -5.40 9.06 1.70
C CYS A 18 -6.38 10.19 1.35
N SER A 19 -7.25 10.60 2.28
CA SER A 19 -8.17 11.72 2.05
C SER A 19 -7.55 13.09 2.30
N LEU A 20 -6.34 13.16 2.87
CA LEU A 20 -5.65 14.44 3.08
C LEU A 20 -5.44 15.17 1.74
N PRO A 21 -5.73 16.48 1.69
CA PRO A 21 -5.36 17.33 0.56
C PRO A 21 -3.86 17.30 0.28
N ASP A 22 -3.49 17.40 -1.00
CA ASP A 22 -2.12 17.67 -1.40
C ASP A 22 -1.74 19.11 -1.05
N ARG A 23 -0.68 19.27 -0.25
CA ARG A 23 -0.16 20.57 0.22
C ARG A 23 1.23 20.88 -0.31
N THR A 24 1.74 20.14 -1.29
CA THR A 24 3.11 20.32 -1.84
C THR A 24 3.40 21.73 -2.34
N SER A 25 2.37 22.50 -2.71
CA SER A 25 2.48 23.91 -3.13
C SER A 25 2.08 24.93 -2.06
N THR A 26 1.92 24.51 -0.80
CA THR A 26 1.42 25.36 0.30
C THR A 26 2.20 25.13 1.59
N THR A 27 1.90 25.89 2.65
CA THR A 27 2.48 25.67 3.98
C THR A 27 2.26 24.25 4.45
N GLU A 28 3.29 23.64 5.03
CA GLU A 28 3.23 22.29 5.60
C GLU A 28 2.05 22.12 6.59
N GLY A 29 1.30 21.04 6.41
CA GLY A 29 0.21 20.66 7.30
C GLY A 29 0.69 19.88 8.52
N LYS A 30 -0.15 19.78 9.55
CA LYS A 30 0.11 18.90 10.71
C LYS A 30 -1.09 18.00 10.96
N ILE A 31 -0.86 16.70 11.09
CA ILE A 31 -1.83 15.72 11.54
C ILE A 31 -1.32 15.11 12.84
N ARG A 32 -2.20 15.09 13.85
CA ARG A 32 -1.85 14.64 15.21
C ARG A 32 -2.78 13.52 15.66
N PRO A 33 -2.48 12.26 15.29
CA PRO A 33 -3.35 11.11 15.56
C PRO A 33 -3.21 10.56 16.99
N ALA A 34 -2.17 10.93 17.73
CA ALA A 34 -1.94 10.53 19.12
C ALA A 34 -1.52 11.74 19.96
N TYR A 35 -1.91 11.75 21.24
CA TYR A 35 -1.53 12.77 22.19
C TYR A 35 -0.05 12.60 22.56
N ASP A 36 0.32 11.39 22.99
CA ASP A 36 1.70 10.95 23.21
C ASP A 36 1.83 9.43 22.96
N ALA A 37 2.96 8.82 23.37
CA ALA A 37 3.24 7.41 23.17
C ALA A 37 2.49 6.45 24.12
N THR A 38 1.73 6.98 25.09
CA THR A 38 0.96 6.20 26.08
C THR A 38 -0.50 6.00 25.70
N ASP A 39 -0.95 6.66 24.62
CA ASP A 39 -2.32 6.51 24.09
C ASP A 39 -2.66 5.05 23.76
N ALA A 40 -3.88 4.61 24.10
CA ALA A 40 -4.33 3.24 23.87
C ALA A 40 -4.26 2.78 22.40
N GLY A 41 -4.47 3.71 21.44
CA GLY A 41 -4.39 3.44 20.00
C GLY A 41 -2.99 3.64 19.39
N HIS A 42 -1.96 3.88 20.21
CA HIS A 42 -0.63 4.25 19.74
C HIS A 42 0.04 3.18 18.87
N ALA A 43 -0.17 1.91 19.17
CA ALA A 43 0.37 0.80 18.37
C ALA A 43 -0.14 0.83 16.92
N ASP A 44 -1.44 1.10 16.73
CA ASP A 44 -2.04 1.27 15.40
C ASP A 44 -1.50 2.51 14.67
N VAL A 45 -1.24 3.58 15.42
CA VAL A 45 -0.61 4.79 14.89
C VAL A 45 0.81 4.50 14.39
N LEU A 46 1.63 3.79 15.15
CA LEU A 46 2.96 3.35 14.72
C LEU A 46 2.90 2.42 13.51
N ALA A 47 1.93 1.51 13.44
CA ALA A 47 1.77 0.57 12.33
C ALA A 47 1.15 1.20 11.06
N SER A 48 0.66 2.44 11.13
CA SER A 48 0.07 3.17 10.01
C SER A 48 1.10 3.62 8.98
N SER A 49 0.65 4.10 7.82
CA SER A 49 1.48 4.52 6.69
C SER A 49 1.58 6.04 6.62
N GLY A 50 2.28 6.64 7.57
CA GLY A 50 2.48 8.09 7.64
C GLY A 50 3.20 8.67 6.42
N SER A 51 3.92 7.85 5.65
CA SER A 51 4.50 8.22 4.35
C SER A 51 3.47 8.77 3.35
N ILE A 52 2.21 8.33 3.44
CA ILE A 52 1.10 8.87 2.64
C ILE A 52 0.91 10.37 2.95
N ALA A 53 0.90 10.72 4.24
CA ALA A 53 0.67 12.09 4.69
C ALA A 53 1.89 12.97 4.40
N THR A 54 3.10 12.47 4.68
CA THR A 54 4.34 13.22 4.43
C THR A 54 4.57 13.48 2.95
N GLY A 55 4.24 12.52 2.07
CA GLY A 55 4.26 12.71 0.62
C GLY A 55 3.34 13.85 0.13
N LYS A 56 2.32 14.21 0.91
CA LYS A 56 1.40 15.32 0.64
C LYS A 56 1.74 16.59 1.40
N ASN A 57 2.96 16.71 1.92
CA ASN A 57 3.44 17.85 2.72
C ASN A 57 2.68 18.04 4.06
N TRP A 58 2.44 16.92 4.77
CA TRP A 58 1.93 16.91 6.15
C TRP A 58 2.94 16.29 7.11
N LYS A 59 3.07 16.84 8.32
CA LYS A 59 3.76 16.17 9.43
C LYS A 59 2.81 15.31 10.24
N VAL A 60 3.20 14.05 10.48
CA VAL A 60 2.53 13.14 11.41
C VAL A 60 3.24 13.24 12.75
N GLN A 61 2.60 13.90 13.73
CA GLN A 61 3.27 14.28 14.98
C GLN A 61 2.41 13.95 16.20
N TYR A 62 3.03 13.83 17.37
CA TYR A 62 2.29 13.86 18.62
C TYR A 62 1.69 15.25 18.85
N TYR A 63 0.59 15.30 19.58
CA TYR A 63 0.10 16.59 20.08
C TYR A 63 0.98 17.14 21.20
N SER A 64 1.32 16.29 22.17
CA SER A 64 2.27 16.59 23.23
C SER A 64 3.69 16.66 22.66
N GLY A 65 4.42 17.74 22.94
CA GLY A 65 5.81 17.93 22.52
C GLY A 65 6.04 18.16 21.01
N GLY A 66 5.11 17.77 20.14
CA GLY A 66 5.18 18.03 18.69
C GLY A 66 6.28 17.25 17.95
N SER A 67 6.82 16.18 18.54
CA SER A 67 7.76 15.29 17.88
C SER A 67 7.06 14.46 16.79
N ASP A 68 7.81 14.13 15.74
CA ASP A 68 7.32 13.28 14.66
C ASP A 68 7.10 11.85 15.16
N ILE A 69 6.03 11.22 14.67
CA ILE A 69 5.69 9.85 15.00
C ILE A 69 6.33 8.93 13.94
N PRO A 70 7.21 7.98 14.33
CA PRO A 70 7.92 7.12 13.38
C PRO A 70 7.02 5.96 12.92
N THR A 71 6.10 6.25 11.99
CA THR A 71 5.20 5.24 11.44
C THR A 71 5.95 4.25 10.52
N THR A 72 5.59 2.98 10.55
CA THR A 72 6.31 1.90 9.84
C THR A 72 5.53 1.25 8.69
N GLY A 73 4.25 1.56 8.54
CA GLY A 73 3.42 0.97 7.49
C GLY A 73 3.83 1.45 6.09
N THR A 74 3.78 0.54 5.11
CA THR A 74 4.19 0.82 3.72
C THR A 74 3.02 0.90 2.72
N ARG A 75 1.77 0.88 3.20
CA ARG A 75 0.58 0.97 2.35
C ARG A 75 0.55 2.29 1.58
N ALA A 76 0.17 2.21 0.31
CA ALA A 76 -0.09 3.35 -0.56
C ALA A 76 -1.59 3.70 -0.62
N CYS A 77 -1.92 4.82 -1.27
CA CYS A 77 -3.31 5.15 -1.61
C CYS A 77 -3.66 4.66 -3.01
N GLY A 78 -4.91 4.27 -3.19
CA GLY A 78 -5.40 3.67 -4.43
C GLY A 78 -5.75 2.20 -4.23
N PRO A 79 -6.09 1.50 -5.32
CA PRO A 79 -6.34 0.08 -5.26
C PRO A 79 -5.09 -0.66 -4.81
N ASP A 80 -5.27 -1.60 -3.87
CA ASP A 80 -4.25 -2.59 -3.56
C ASP A 80 -4.02 -3.46 -4.81
N PHE A 81 -2.76 -3.63 -5.21
CA PHE A 81 -2.33 -4.48 -6.31
C PHE A 81 -0.97 -5.11 -5.98
N ALA A 82 -0.87 -6.43 -6.07
CA ALA A 82 0.36 -7.18 -5.89
C ALA A 82 0.36 -8.44 -6.78
N VAL A 83 1.55 -8.86 -7.19
CA VAL A 83 1.76 -10.12 -7.92
C VAL A 83 2.79 -10.96 -7.18
N THR A 84 2.56 -12.26 -7.01
CA THR A 84 3.48 -13.17 -6.32
C THR A 84 3.55 -14.53 -7.02
N PRO A 85 4.75 -15.07 -7.26
CA PRO A 85 6.07 -14.44 -7.07
C PRO A 85 6.35 -13.29 -8.06
N GLU A 86 7.27 -12.39 -7.73
CA GLU A 86 7.71 -11.30 -8.62
C GLU A 86 8.58 -11.81 -9.79
N THR A 87 9.30 -12.92 -9.55
CA THR A 87 10.15 -13.58 -10.54
C THR A 87 9.82 -15.05 -10.59
N VAL A 88 9.79 -15.59 -11.81
CA VAL A 88 9.59 -17.02 -12.06
C VAL A 88 10.71 -17.51 -12.95
N ASP A 89 11.40 -18.56 -12.50
CA ASP A 89 12.37 -19.27 -13.32
C ASP A 89 11.67 -20.37 -14.10
N ILE A 90 11.96 -20.42 -15.40
CA ILE A 90 11.42 -21.39 -16.35
C ILE A 90 12.59 -22.10 -17.01
N THR A 91 12.54 -23.43 -17.05
CA THR A 91 13.58 -24.24 -17.69
C THR A 91 13.37 -24.32 -19.20
N PHE A 92 14.43 -24.63 -19.93
CA PHE A 92 14.37 -24.82 -21.39
C PHE A 92 13.44 -25.97 -21.82
N ALA A 93 13.14 -26.91 -20.93
CA ALA A 93 12.28 -28.04 -21.22
C ALA A 93 10.78 -27.67 -21.32
N GLY A 94 10.43 -26.39 -21.17
CA GLY A 94 9.05 -25.92 -21.10
C GLY A 94 8.43 -26.20 -19.73
N GLU A 95 7.85 -25.17 -19.11
CA GLU A 95 7.20 -25.29 -17.80
C GLU A 95 5.97 -24.42 -17.71
N THR A 96 5.11 -24.78 -16.76
CA THR A 96 3.95 -23.99 -16.38
C THR A 96 4.08 -23.56 -14.93
N LYS A 97 3.87 -22.27 -14.64
CA LYS A 97 4.05 -21.68 -13.31
C LYS A 97 2.90 -20.72 -12.98
N PRO A 98 2.35 -20.79 -11.75
CA PRO A 98 1.31 -19.87 -11.33
C PRO A 98 1.89 -18.53 -10.84
N LEU A 99 1.19 -17.45 -11.15
CA LEU A 99 1.30 -16.14 -10.54
C LEU A 99 -0.03 -15.83 -9.84
N THR A 100 0.05 -15.39 -8.59
CA THR A 100 -1.11 -14.90 -7.85
C THR A 100 -1.18 -13.40 -8.01
N VAL A 101 -2.32 -12.89 -8.47
CA VAL A 101 -2.65 -11.46 -8.50
C VAL A 101 -3.55 -11.18 -7.31
N THR A 102 -3.11 -10.30 -6.41
CA THR A 102 -3.96 -9.73 -5.36
C THR A 102 -4.37 -8.35 -5.80
N ALA A 103 -5.66 -8.08 -5.97
CA ALA A 103 -6.13 -6.81 -6.48
C ALA A 103 -7.47 -6.41 -5.85
N SER A 104 -7.66 -5.12 -5.61
CA SER A 104 -8.93 -4.56 -5.12
C SER A 104 -9.83 -4.03 -6.25
N GLU A 105 -9.30 -3.93 -7.47
CA GLU A 105 -10.00 -3.44 -8.65
C GLU A 105 -9.71 -4.35 -9.88
N ALA A 106 -10.21 -3.96 -11.05
CA ALA A 106 -9.90 -4.64 -12.30
C ALA A 106 -8.42 -4.50 -12.68
N TRP A 107 -7.85 -5.55 -13.26
CA TRP A 107 -6.46 -5.59 -13.70
C TRP A 107 -6.31 -6.18 -15.10
N THR A 108 -5.21 -5.82 -15.75
CA THR A 108 -4.80 -6.35 -17.07
C THR A 108 -3.37 -6.88 -16.99
N ALA A 109 -3.08 -7.94 -17.72
CA ALA A 109 -1.77 -8.56 -17.82
C ALA A 109 -1.33 -8.65 -19.28
N ARG A 110 -0.03 -8.43 -19.51
CA ARG A 110 0.63 -8.60 -20.81
C ARG A 110 1.96 -9.31 -20.60
N CYS A 111 2.38 -10.07 -21.61
CA CYS A 111 3.71 -10.66 -21.65
C CYS A 111 4.48 -10.10 -22.84
N ASP A 112 5.66 -9.53 -22.59
CA ASP A 112 6.51 -8.97 -23.64
C ASP A 112 7.37 -10.05 -24.34
N ALA A 113 7.39 -11.27 -23.79
CA ALA A 113 8.04 -12.43 -24.39
C ALA A 113 7.06 -13.20 -25.30
N PRO A 114 7.29 -13.24 -26.63
CA PRO A 114 6.32 -13.82 -27.58
C PRO A 114 6.20 -15.35 -27.50
N TRP A 115 7.15 -16.02 -26.83
CA TRP A 115 7.16 -17.46 -26.64
C TRP A 115 6.41 -17.90 -25.37
N ILE A 116 5.98 -16.96 -24.52
CA ILE A 116 5.22 -17.23 -23.30
C ILE A 116 3.72 -17.02 -23.55
N THR A 117 2.90 -17.91 -22.99
CA THR A 117 1.43 -17.77 -22.98
C THR A 117 0.91 -17.55 -21.56
N LEU A 118 -0.14 -16.74 -21.43
CA LEU A 118 -0.83 -16.46 -20.16
C LEU A 118 -2.25 -17.04 -20.21
N SER A 119 -2.70 -17.67 -19.13
CA SER A 119 -4.08 -18.20 -19.04
C SER A 119 -5.16 -17.11 -19.00
N ALA A 120 -4.80 -15.90 -18.57
CA ALA A 120 -5.69 -14.74 -18.52
C ALA A 120 -4.90 -13.44 -18.76
N ALA A 121 -5.45 -12.55 -19.57
CA ALA A 121 -4.90 -11.20 -19.83
C ALA A 121 -5.63 -10.10 -19.05
N SER A 122 -6.66 -10.46 -18.27
CA SER A 122 -7.43 -9.53 -17.44
C SER A 122 -8.21 -10.27 -16.36
N GLY A 123 -8.58 -9.56 -15.31
CA GLY A 123 -9.45 -10.06 -14.25
C GLY A 123 -9.97 -8.94 -13.35
N THR A 124 -10.75 -9.32 -12.34
CA THR A 124 -11.31 -8.41 -11.32
C THR A 124 -11.11 -9.02 -9.95
N GLY A 125 -10.60 -8.23 -9.01
CA GLY A 125 -10.26 -8.77 -7.69
C GLY A 125 -9.07 -9.72 -7.75
N ASP A 126 -8.90 -10.54 -6.70
CA ASP A 126 -7.86 -11.55 -6.64
C ASP A 126 -8.03 -12.60 -7.76
N GLY A 127 -6.91 -13.09 -8.30
CA GLY A 127 -6.91 -14.08 -9.37
C GLY A 127 -5.58 -14.80 -9.55
N THR A 128 -5.58 -15.82 -10.39
CA THR A 128 -4.38 -16.58 -10.73
C THR A 128 -4.14 -16.51 -12.23
N ILE A 129 -2.91 -16.15 -12.61
CA ILE A 129 -2.43 -16.21 -13.99
C ILE A 129 -1.44 -17.35 -14.08
N THR A 130 -1.70 -18.31 -14.95
CA THR A 130 -0.77 -19.38 -15.24
C THR A 130 0.09 -18.97 -16.44
N VAL A 131 1.41 -18.95 -16.23
CA VAL A 131 2.43 -18.67 -17.24
C VAL A 131 2.89 -20.00 -17.82
N THR A 132 2.83 -20.17 -19.14
CA THR A 132 3.25 -21.39 -19.82
C THR A 132 4.31 -21.09 -20.86
N ALA A 133 5.45 -21.76 -20.71
CA ALA A 133 6.52 -21.82 -21.70
C ALA A 133 6.47 -23.14 -22.47
N PRO A 134 6.55 -23.11 -23.81
CA PRO A 134 6.67 -24.32 -24.62
C PRO A 134 8.05 -24.97 -24.44
N ALA A 135 8.11 -26.27 -24.72
CA ALA A 135 9.33 -27.05 -24.83
C ALA A 135 9.99 -26.88 -26.21
#